data_AF-A0A438F1R8-F1
#
_entry.id   AF-A0A438F1R8-F1
#
_cell.length_a   1.000
_cell.length_b   1.000
_cell.length_c   1.000
_cell.angle_alpha   90.00
_cell.angle_beta   90.00
_cell.angle_gamma   90.00
#
_symmetry.space_group_name_H-M   'P 1'
#
loop_
_entity.id
_entity.type
_entity.pdbx_description
1 polymer ?
#
loop_
_entity_poly.entity_id
_entity_poly.type
_entity_poly.pdbx_seq_one_letter_code
_entity_poly.pdbx_strand_id
1 'polypeptide(L)' 'MWFEAISGRKVNLDKSELIPVANVEELVSELGCKVESLPSTYLGMPSGAPFKSVAAWDGVEERFCKRLAMWKR' A
#
# COMPACT_ATOMS: atom_id res chain seq x y z
N MET A 1 -19.44 6.24 0.22
CA MET A 1 -20.14 7.55 0.28
C MET A 1 -20.14 8.20 1.66
N TRP A 2 -20.30 7.47 2.77
CA TRP A 2 -20.31 8.04 4.13
C TRP A 2 -19.03 8.78 4.51
N PHE A 3 -17.85 8.22 4.22
CA PHE A 3 -16.57 8.89 4.47
C PHE A 3 -16.50 10.25 3.76
N GLU A 4 -16.85 10.30 2.48
CA GLU A 4 -16.83 11.55 1.71
C GLU A 4 -17.85 12.56 2.24
N ALA A 5 -19.05 12.10 2.61
CA ALA A 5 -20.11 12.94 3.15
C ALA A 5 -19.74 13.56 4.52
N ILE A 6 -19.07 12.80 5.39
CA ILE A 6 -18.66 13.27 6.72
C ILE A 6 -17.39 14.13 6.64
N SER A 7 -16.43 13.74 5.80
CA SER A 7 -15.13 14.41 5.72
C SER A 7 -15.08 15.58 4.73
N GLY A 8 -16.04 15.66 3.82
CA GLY A 8 -16.01 16.62 2.70
C GLY A 8 -14.88 16.37 1.69
N ARG A 9 -14.24 15.19 1.72
CA ARG A 9 -13.13 14.84 0.84
C ARG A 9 -13.54 13.76 -0.16
N LYS A 10 -13.12 13.94 -1.43
CA LYS A 10 -13.28 12.94 -2.48
C LYS A 10 -12.18 11.87 -2.39
N VAL A 11 -12.56 10.60 -2.44
CA VAL A 11 -11.64 9.46 -2.49
C VAL A 11 -11.09 9.31 -3.90
N ASN A 12 -9.79 9.04 -4.01
CA ASN A 12 -9.14 8.71 -5.27
C ASN A 12 -9.15 7.19 -5.48
N LEU A 13 -10.12 6.69 -6.23
CA LEU A 13 -10.27 5.25 -6.49
C LEU A 13 -9.15 4.70 -7.39
N ASP A 14 -8.52 5.53 -8.23
CA ASP A 14 -7.42 5.10 -9.10
C ASP A 14 -6.15 4.74 -8.31
N LYS A 15 -5.97 5.38 -7.15
CA LYS A 15 -4.84 5.17 -6.22
C LYS A 15 -5.20 4.33 -5.00
N SER A 16 -6.48 4.03 -4.80
CA SER A 16 -6.94 3.30 -3.61
C SER A 16 -7.12 1.84 -3.93
N GLU A 17 -6.52 0.99 -3.11
CA GLU A 17 -6.62 -0.46 -3.18
C GLU A 17 -7.17 -0.99 -1.85
N LEU A 18 -7.99 -2.03 -1.95
CA LEU A 18 -8.54 -2.77 -0.83
C LEU A 18 -7.67 -4.00 -0.56
N ILE A 19 -7.09 -4.05 0.64
CA ILE A 19 -6.36 -5.22 1.12
C ILE A 19 -7.24 -5.93 2.15
N PRO A 20 -7.81 -7.10 1.84
CA PRO A 20 -8.66 -7.83 2.77
C PRO A 20 -7.80 -8.43 3.89
N VAL A 21 -8.05 -8.02 5.13
CA VAL A 21 -7.46 -8.64 6.34
C VAL A 21 -8.31 -9.82 6.83
N ALA A 22 -9.56 -9.92 6.37
CA ALA A 22 -10.52 -10.98 6.65
C ALA A 22 -11.39 -11.25 5.40
N ASN A 23 -12.36 -12.17 5.48
CA ASN A 23 -13.26 -12.45 4.37
C ASN A 23 -14.30 -11.32 4.20
N VAL A 24 -13.93 -10.30 3.42
CA VAL A 24 -14.75 -9.10 3.14
C VAL A 24 -14.98 -8.91 1.64
N GLU A 25 -15.18 -10.03 0.94
CA GLU A 25 -15.49 -10.08 -0.50
C GLU A 25 -16.73 -9.23 -0.86
N GLU A 26 -17.71 -9.13 0.04
CA GLU A 26 -18.93 -8.36 -0.18
C GLU A 26 -18.67 -6.84 -0.18
N LEU A 27 -17.76 -6.35 0.67
CA LEU A 27 -17.40 -4.92 0.76
C LEU A 27 -16.60 -4.44 -0.45
N VAL A 28 -15.88 -5.34 -1.13
CA VAL A 28 -15.14 -5.02 -2.36
C VAL A 28 -16.09 -4.50 -3.44
N SER A 29 -17.23 -5.17 -3.61
CA SER A 29 -18.20 -4.83 -4.64
C SER A 29 -18.85 -3.46 -4.41
N GLU A 30 -19.05 -3.06 -3.15
CA GLU A 30 -19.66 -1.78 -2.81
C GLU A 30 -18.73 -0.57 -2.96
N LEU A 31 -17.42 -0.76 -2.74
CA LEU A 31 -16.45 0.34 -2.70
C LEU A 31 -15.86 0.67 -4.08
N GLY A 32 -15.89 -0.27 -5.03
CA GLY A 32 -15.38 -0.05 -6.39
C GLY A 32 -13.87 0.17 -6.46
N CYS A 33 -13.13 -0.14 -5.39
CA CYS A 33 -11.66 -0.10 -5.37
C CYS A 33 -11.09 -1.41 -5.94
N LYS A 34 -9.86 -1.34 -6.47
CA LYS A 34 -9.11 -2.55 -6.85
C LYS A 34 -8.80 -3.37 -5.60
N VAL A 35 -8.82 -4.69 -5.72
CA VAL A 35 -8.39 -5.58 -4.62
C VAL A 35 -6.91 -5.89 -4.79
N GLU A 36 -6.15 -5.69 -3.73
CA GLU A 36 -4.76 -6.16 -3.60
C GLU A 36 -4.65 -7.23 -2.52
N SER A 37 -3.63 -8.07 -2.63
CA SER A 37 -3.27 -9.06 -1.61
C SER A 37 -1.92 -8.73 -0.99
N LEU A 38 -1.72 -9.16 0.25
CA LEU A 38 -0.40 -9.09 0.87
C LEU A 38 0.58 -10.09 0.24
N PRO A 39 1.88 -9.78 0.20
CA PRO A 39 2.50 -8.55 0.71
C PRO A 39 2.37 -7.37 -0.26
N SER A 40 2.09 -6.17 0.27
CA SER A 40 1.97 -4.94 -0.52
C SER A 40 3.00 -3.90 -0.09
N THR A 41 3.11 -2.78 -0.81
CA THR A 41 4.01 -1.68 -0.45
C THR A 41 3.23 -0.47 0.05
N TYR A 42 3.38 -0.11 1.33
CA TYR A 42 2.76 1.07 1.91
C TYR A 42 3.80 2.09 2.33
N LEU A 43 3.72 3.32 1.79
CA LEU A 43 4.73 4.39 2.02
C LEU A 43 6.16 3.97 1.64
N GLY A 44 6.29 3.06 0.68
CA GLY A 44 7.56 2.46 0.29
C GLY A 44 8.00 1.27 1.16
N MET A 45 7.26 0.92 2.21
CA MET A 45 7.60 -0.16 3.13
C MET A 45 6.84 -1.43 2.80
N PRO A 46 7.49 -2.61 2.87
CA PRO A 46 6.79 -3.88 2.71
C PRO A 46 5.80 -4.08 3.86
N SER A 47 4.54 -4.31 3.52
CA SER A 47 3.44 -4.62 4.44
C SER A 47 2.97 -6.04 4.22
N GLY A 48 2.64 -6.75 5.30
CA GLY A 48 2.17 -8.14 5.24
C GLY A 48 3.19 -9.17 4.76
N ALA A 49 4.46 -8.78 4.61
CA ALA A 49 5.54 -9.72 4.39
C ALA A 49 5.79 -10.55 5.66
N PRO A 50 6.32 -11.78 5.53
CA PRO A 50 6.70 -12.57 6.70
C PRO A 50 7.64 -11.79 7.62
N PHE A 51 7.38 -11.82 8.93
CA PHE A 51 8.10 -11.00 9.93
C PHE A 51 9.63 -11.12 9.86
N LYS A 52 10.16 -12.28 9.46
CA LYS A 52 11.60 -12.55 9.36
C LYS A 52 12.15 -12.50 7.93
N SER A 53 11.37 -11.99 6.97
CA SER A 53 11.81 -11.89 5.58
C SER A 53 12.80 -10.74 5.42
N VAL A 54 14.09 -11.06 5.28
CA VAL A 54 15.13 -10.07 4.96
C VAL A 54 14.93 -9.54 3.54
N ALA A 55 14.63 -10.41 2.58
CA ALA A 55 14.42 -10.04 1.18
C ALA A 55 13.27 -9.04 0.96
N ALA A 56 12.31 -8.96 1.89
CA ALA A 56 11.25 -7.94 1.82
C ALA A 56 11.82 -6.50 1.88
N TRP A 57 13.03 -6.32 2.42
CA TRP A 57 13.69 -5.03 2.60
C TRP A 57 14.59 -4.61 1.44
N ASP A 58 14.88 -5.49 0.49
CA ASP A 58 15.82 -5.23 -0.63
C ASP A 58 15.43 -3.96 -1.40
N GLY A 59 14.14 -3.80 -1.70
CA GLY A 59 13.63 -2.62 -2.39
C GLY A 59 13.73 -1.33 -1.57
N VAL A 60 13.76 -1.42 -0.24
CA VAL A 60 13.99 -0.27 0.65
C VAL A 60 15.47 0.11 0.62
N GLU A 61 16.35 -0.87 0.79
CA GLU A 61 17.80 -0.70 0.77
C GLU A 61 18.26 -0.08 -0.56
N GLU A 62 17.79 -0.61 -1.69
CA GLU A 62 18.15 -0.11 -3.02
C GLU A 62 17.81 1.39 -3.19
N ARG A 63 16.65 1.83 -2.69
CA ARG A 63 16.25 3.24 -2.76
C ARG A 63 17.13 4.13 -1.88
N PHE A 64 17.54 3.64 -0.71
CA PHE A 64 18.50 4.36 0.13
C PHE A 64 19.86 4.47 -0.54
N CYS A 65 20.40 3.37 -1.09
CA CYS A 65 21.66 3.36 -1.84
C CYS A 65 21.62 4.34 -3.02
N LYS A 66 20.55 4.35 -3.81
CA LYS A 66 20.35 5.29 -4.93
C LYS A 66 20.38 6.75 -4.47
N ARG A 67 19.71 7.08 -3.36
CA ARG A 67 19.72 8.45 -2.81
C ARG A 67 21.11 8.87 -2.30
N LEU A 68 21.79 7.99 -1.58
CA LEU A 68 23.14 8.24 -1.07
C LEU A 68 24.17 8.39 -2.19
N ALA A 69 24.05 7.62 -3.26
CA ALA A 69 24.93 7.73 -4.42
C ALA A 69 24.83 9.11 -5.09
N MET A 70 23.63 9.71 -5.15
CA MET A 70 23.45 11.06 -5.69
C MET A 70 24.10 12.16 -4.83
N TRP A 71 24.25 11.92 -3.53
CA TRP A 71 24.85 12.90 -2.60
C TRP A 71 26.37 12.92 -2.63
N LYS A 72 27.01 11.87 -3.16
CA LYS A 72 28.46 11.80 -3.35
C LYS A 72 28.95 12.52 -4.61
N ARG A 73 28.06 13.24 -5.31
CA ARG A 73 28.37 14.00 -6.51
C ARG A 73 28.72 15.44 -6.19
#